data_AF-A0A2E3C4Y6-F1
#
_entry.id   AF-A0A2E3C4Y6-F1
#
_cell.length_a   1.000
_cell.length_b   1.000
_cell.length_c   1.000
_cell.angle_alpha   90.00
_cell.angle_beta   90.00
_cell.angle_gamma   90.00
#
_symmetry.space_group_name_H-M   'P 1'
#
loop_
_entity.id
_entity.type
_entity.pdbx_description
1 polymer ?
#
loop_
_entity_poly.entity_id
_entity_poly.type
_entity_poly.pdbx_seq_one_letter_code
_entity_poly.pdbx_strand_id
1 'polypeptide(L)'
;MSNLQELSPAEQRQHRQKMLDLLEHHGQGAVTDIGVEKECTLHIDGAQCPAILYVIYQPEKNTFSAKSMNAYLEHVISQSWPSASAFAHDVAGDLYDHGLPYALTLHLDIEHDGMVESFEVRHNQPGPPAIEN
;
A
#
# COMPACT_ATOMS: atom_id res chain seq x y z
N MET A 1 -6.34 -0.39 -28.58
CA MET A 1 -5.83 0.95 -28.24
C MET A 1 -6.18 1.14 -26.77
N SER A 2 -5.19 1.14 -25.88
CA SER A 2 -5.43 1.19 -24.43
C SER A 2 -5.67 2.64 -24.00
N ASN A 3 -6.89 2.95 -23.55
CA ASN A 3 -7.15 4.16 -22.76
C ASN A 3 -6.91 3.79 -21.29
N LEU A 4 -5.66 3.87 -20.86
CA LEU A 4 -5.38 4.17 -19.45
C LEU A 4 -5.70 5.65 -19.29
N GLN A 5 -6.73 5.99 -18.53
CA GLN A 5 -6.95 7.36 -18.10
C GLN A 5 -5.73 7.75 -17.26
N GLU A 6 -4.83 8.55 -17.84
CA GLU A 6 -3.77 9.20 -17.08
C GLU A 6 -4.44 10.09 -16.04
N LEU A 7 -4.22 9.79 -14.76
CA LEU A 7 -4.60 10.65 -13.65
C LEU A 7 -4.16 12.08 -13.98
N SER A 8 -5.04 13.05 -13.76
CA SER A 8 -4.68 14.43 -14.04
C SER A 8 -3.47 14.83 -13.18
N PRO A 9 -2.62 15.76 -13.64
CA PRO A 9 -1.49 16.24 -12.85
C PRO A 9 -1.88 16.83 -11.48
N ALA A 10 -3.16 17.20 -11.29
CA ALA A 10 -3.71 17.66 -10.02
C ALA A 10 -3.99 16.49 -9.07
N GLU A 11 -4.60 15.41 -9.57
CA GLU A 11 -4.81 14.17 -8.84
C GLU A 11 -3.46 13.59 -8.42
N GLN A 12 -2.50 13.44 -9.34
CA GLN A 12 -1.15 12.95 -9.00
C GLN A 12 -0.45 13.80 -7.92
N ARG A 13 -0.64 15.13 -7.90
CA ARG A 13 -0.10 16.00 -6.84
C ARG A 13 -0.80 15.80 -5.51
N GLN A 14 -2.12 15.65 -5.51
CA GLN A 14 -2.90 15.37 -4.31
C GLN A 14 -2.53 13.99 -3.73
N HIS A 15 -2.37 12.98 -4.59
CA HIS A 15 -1.92 11.65 -4.22
C HIS A 15 -0.50 11.66 -3.64
N ARG A 16 0.44 12.37 -4.28
CA ARG A 16 1.81 12.55 -3.76
C ARG A 16 1.83 13.32 -2.44
N GLN A 17 1.00 14.35 -2.27
CA GLN A 17 0.91 15.10 -1.01
C GLN A 17 0.38 14.20 0.10
N LYS A 18 -0.61 13.34 -0.17
CA LYS A 18 -1.12 12.35 0.79
C LYS A 18 -0.04 11.37 1.24
N MET A 19 0.84 10.92 0.33
CA MET A 19 2.00 10.09 0.67
C MET A 19 2.97 10.84 1.61
N LEU A 20 3.29 12.10 1.30
CA LEU A 20 4.15 12.92 2.16
C LEU A 20 3.51 13.18 3.53
N ASP A 21 2.21 13.50 3.55
CA ASP A 21 1.45 13.70 4.78
C ASP A 21 1.42 12.42 5.61
N LEU A 22 1.22 11.24 5.00
CA LEU A 22 1.28 9.96 5.70
C LEU A 22 2.68 9.70 6.28
N LEU A 23 3.74 9.95 5.52
CA LEU A 23 5.12 9.85 6.01
C LEU A 23 5.38 10.82 7.16
N GLU A 24 4.82 12.03 7.13
CA GLU A 24 4.93 13.02 8.20
C GLU A 24 4.10 12.63 9.44
N HIS A 25 2.91 12.04 9.27
CA HIS A 25 2.03 11.59 10.36
C HIS A 25 2.54 10.33 11.06
N HIS A 26 3.33 9.50 10.38
CA HIS A 26 4.01 8.33 10.98
C HIS A 26 5.18 8.72 11.91
N GLY A 27 5.53 10.02 11.97
CA GLY A 27 6.13 10.63 13.16
C GLY A 27 7.63 10.85 13.10
N GLN A 28 8.03 11.92 13.79
CA GLN A 28 9.38 12.45 14.00
C GLN A 28 10.32 11.51 14.79
N GLY A 29 10.37 10.23 14.45
CA GLY A 29 11.06 9.20 15.23
C GLY A 29 11.91 8.18 14.48
N ALA A 30 11.71 7.97 13.17
CA ALA A 30 12.50 6.97 12.46
C ALA A 30 12.83 7.39 11.03
N VAL A 31 14.11 7.61 10.75
CA VAL A 31 14.69 7.86 9.42
C VAL A 31 14.61 6.60 8.51
N THR A 32 13.72 5.64 8.80
CA THR A 32 13.74 4.30 8.19
C THR A 32 12.44 3.86 7.54
N ASP A 33 11.39 4.67 7.55
CA ASP A 33 10.15 4.31 6.87
C ASP A 33 10.38 4.17 5.36
N ILE A 34 9.97 3.04 4.80
CA ILE A 34 10.08 2.74 3.38
C ILE A 34 8.70 2.89 2.75
N GLY A 35 8.58 3.84 1.83
CA GLY A 35 7.40 4.01 0.97
C GLY A 35 7.58 3.34 -0.37
N VAL A 36 6.59 2.55 -0.80
CA VAL A 36 6.47 2.00 -2.16
C VAL A 36 5.15 2.48 -2.76
N GLU A 37 5.23 3.23 -3.85
CA GLU A 37 4.08 3.67 -4.65
C GLU A 37 4.02 2.85 -5.95
N LYS A 38 2.83 2.43 -6.36
CA LYS A 38 2.61 1.69 -7.60
C LYS A 38 1.28 2.05 -8.26
N GLU A 39 1.36 2.78 -9.37
CA GLU A 39 0.26 2.90 -10.32
C GLU A 39 0.11 1.56 -11.07
N CYS A 40 -1.09 0.99 -11.10
CA CYS A 40 -1.34 -0.34 -11.64
C CYS A 40 -2.78 -0.52 -12.15
N THR A 41 -3.05 -1.70 -12.72
CA THR A 41 -4.40 -2.14 -13.07
C THR A 41 -4.68 -3.43 -12.31
N LEU A 42 -5.68 -3.42 -11.44
CA LEU A 42 -6.12 -4.59 -10.68
C LEU A 42 -7.25 -5.30 -11.43
N HIS A 43 -7.29 -6.63 -11.30
CA HIS A 43 -8.39 -7.44 -11.81
C HIS A 43 -9.38 -7.74 -10.68
N ILE A 44 -10.43 -6.92 -10.56
CA ILE A 44 -11.45 -7.05 -9.51
C ILE A 44 -12.74 -7.59 -10.12
N ASP A 45 -13.24 -8.72 -9.62
CA ASP A 45 -14.49 -9.36 -10.09
C ASP A 45 -14.56 -9.52 -11.63
N GLY A 46 -13.41 -9.82 -12.25
CA GLY A 46 -13.26 -9.95 -13.70
C GLY A 46 -13.18 -8.62 -14.48
N ALA A 47 -13.29 -7.46 -13.82
CA ALA A 47 -13.08 -6.14 -14.39
C ALA A 47 -11.63 -5.65 -14.22
N GLN A 48 -11.14 -4.90 -15.21
CA GLN A 48 -9.84 -4.22 -15.13
C GLN A 48 -10.03 -2.83 -14.54
N CYS A 49 -9.45 -2.60 -13.37
CA CYS A 49 -9.66 -1.41 -12.57
C CYS A 49 -8.34 -0.65 -12.42
N PRO A 50 -8.21 0.57 -12.94
CA PRO A 50 -7.07 1.43 -12.65
C PRO A 50 -6.94 1.66 -11.13
N ALA A 51 -5.74 1.57 -10.59
CA ALA A 51 -5.52 1.72 -9.16
C ALA A 51 -4.15 2.33 -8.86
N ILE A 52 -4.05 2.97 -7.70
CA ILE A 52 -2.80 3.43 -7.10
C ILE A 52 -2.64 2.77 -5.74
N LEU A 53 -1.56 2.02 -5.58
CA LEU A 53 -1.21 1.34 -4.35
C LEU A 53 -0.05 2.06 -3.65
N TYR A 54 -0.21 2.29 -2.36
CA TYR A 54 0.82 2.79 -1.47
C TYR A 54 1.05 1.80 -0.35
N VAL A 55 2.31 1.50 -0.08
CA VAL A 55 2.70 0.73 1.10
C VAL A 55 3.78 1.53 1.83
N ILE A 56 3.52 1.88 3.07
CA ILE A 56 4.46 2.52 3.98
C ILE A 56 4.72 1.51 5.08
N TYR A 57 5.98 1.19 5.34
CA TYR A 57 6.32 0.26 6.40
C TYR A 57 7.60 0.66 7.12
N GLN A 58 7.64 0.36 8.42
CA GLN A 58 8.80 0.52 9.26
C GLN A 58 9.53 -0.82 9.37
N PRO A 59 10.73 -0.95 8.74
CA PRO A 59 11.44 -2.22 8.69
C PRO A 59 12.10 -2.57 10.05
N GLU A 60 12.02 -3.86 10.41
CA GLU A 60 12.90 -4.54 11.35
C GLU A 60 14.04 -5.32 10.66
N LYS A 61 14.86 -6.04 11.43
CA LYS A 61 16.07 -6.76 10.96
C LYS A 61 15.83 -7.77 9.83
N ASN A 62 14.61 -8.28 9.67
CA ASN A 62 14.26 -9.33 8.69
C ASN A 62 13.20 -8.90 7.66
N THR A 63 12.98 -7.60 7.50
CA THR A 63 11.93 -7.09 6.60
C THR A 63 12.26 -7.25 5.13
N PHE A 64 11.21 -7.24 4.31
CA PHE A 64 11.33 -7.13 2.86
C PHE A 64 12.25 -5.97 2.45
N SER A 65 13.23 -6.28 1.61
CA SER A 65 13.92 -5.26 0.83
C SER A 65 12.92 -4.59 -0.14
N ALA A 66 13.16 -3.34 -0.52
CA ALA A 66 12.31 -2.65 -1.49
C ALA A 66 12.20 -3.41 -2.85
N LYS A 67 13.24 -4.17 -3.24
CA LYS A 67 13.21 -5.03 -4.43
C LYS A 67 12.26 -6.22 -4.25
N SER A 68 12.35 -6.90 -3.12
CA SER A 68 11.49 -8.05 -2.80
C SER A 68 10.03 -7.62 -2.63
N MET A 69 9.79 -6.46 -2.00
CA MET A 69 8.48 -5.82 -1.89
C MET A 69 7.89 -5.56 -3.28
N ASN A 70 8.64 -4.91 -4.18
CA ASN A 70 8.16 -4.66 -5.54
C ASN A 70 7.82 -5.92 -6.31
N ALA A 71 8.66 -6.96 -6.24
CA ALA A 71 8.42 -8.23 -6.92
C ALA A 71 7.17 -8.94 -6.38
N TYR A 72 6.96 -8.89 -5.06
CA TYR A 72 5.76 -9.42 -4.44
C TYR A 72 4.51 -8.64 -4.90
N LEU A 73 4.56 -7.30 -4.87
CA LEU A 73 3.46 -6.47 -5.34
C LEU A 73 3.11 -6.73 -6.82
N GLU A 74 4.10 -6.92 -7.69
CA GLU A 74 3.87 -7.30 -9.10
C GLU A 74 3.14 -8.63 -9.23
N HIS A 75 3.51 -9.59 -8.39
CA HIS A 75 2.86 -10.90 -8.39
C HIS A 75 1.39 -10.78 -8.00
N VAL A 76 1.06 -10.14 -6.87
CA VAL A 76 -0.32 -10.04 -6.38
C VAL A 76 -1.21 -9.15 -7.23
N ILE A 77 -0.67 -8.07 -7.82
CA ILE A 77 -1.38 -7.20 -8.77
C ILE A 77 -1.80 -7.97 -10.02
N SER A 78 -1.01 -8.96 -10.46
CA SER A 78 -1.31 -9.76 -11.64
C SER A 78 -2.44 -10.79 -11.43
N GLN A 79 -2.84 -11.04 -10.17
CA GLN A 79 -3.88 -12.00 -9.83
C GLN A 79 -5.29 -11.38 -9.94
N SER A 80 -6.30 -12.24 -10.01
CA SER A 80 -7.70 -11.83 -9.94
C SER A 80 -8.19 -11.89 -8.50
N TRP A 81 -8.91 -10.84 -8.10
CA TRP A 81 -9.40 -10.65 -6.75
C TRP A 81 -10.92 -10.52 -6.73
N PRO A 82 -11.61 -11.03 -5.70
CA PRO A 82 -13.06 -10.93 -5.59
C PRO A 82 -13.53 -9.50 -5.27
N SER A 83 -12.69 -8.68 -4.63
CA SER A 83 -12.98 -7.27 -4.34
C SER A 83 -11.69 -6.49 -4.08
N ALA A 84 -11.74 -5.17 -4.21
CA ALA A 84 -10.63 -4.29 -3.85
C ALA A 84 -10.29 -4.37 -2.34
N SER A 85 -11.31 -4.54 -1.50
CA SER A 85 -11.13 -4.75 -0.06
C SER A 85 -10.38 -6.05 0.24
N ALA A 86 -10.70 -7.15 -0.44
CA ALA A 86 -9.99 -8.42 -0.27
C ALA A 86 -8.52 -8.28 -0.66
N PHE A 87 -8.23 -7.64 -1.80
CA PHE A 87 -6.87 -7.30 -2.18
C PHE A 87 -6.15 -6.50 -1.08
N ALA A 88 -6.75 -5.40 -0.61
CA ALA A 88 -6.10 -4.52 0.37
C ALA A 88 -5.79 -5.23 1.70
N HIS A 89 -6.73 -6.03 2.22
CA HIS A 89 -6.56 -6.74 3.48
C HIS A 89 -5.57 -7.91 3.37
N ASP A 90 -5.68 -8.74 2.33
CA ASP A 90 -4.84 -9.92 2.19
C ASP A 90 -3.39 -9.51 1.89
N VAL A 91 -3.18 -8.51 1.01
CA VAL A 91 -1.84 -8.00 0.71
C VAL A 91 -1.21 -7.34 1.94
N ALA A 92 -1.96 -6.55 2.71
CA ALA A 92 -1.44 -5.94 3.94
C ALA A 92 -1.10 -7.01 4.99
N GLY A 93 -1.95 -8.03 5.14
CA GLY A 93 -1.74 -9.16 6.04
C GLY A 93 -0.50 -9.97 5.68
N ASP A 94 -0.37 -10.37 4.42
CA ASP A 94 0.78 -11.14 3.92
C ASP A 94 2.09 -10.36 4.10
N LEU A 95 2.10 -9.05 3.80
CA LEU A 95 3.27 -8.21 3.99
C LEU A 95 3.66 -8.08 5.47
N TYR A 96 2.66 -7.99 6.35
CA TYR A 96 2.89 -7.94 7.78
C TYR A 96 3.41 -9.28 8.33
N ASP A 97 2.78 -10.40 7.97
CA ASP A 97 3.12 -11.72 8.47
C ASP A 97 4.48 -12.23 7.93
N HIS A 98 4.82 -11.92 6.68
CA HIS A 98 6.07 -12.37 6.07
C HIS A 98 7.22 -11.38 6.22
N GLY A 99 6.93 -10.08 6.25
CA GLY A 99 7.94 -9.04 6.43
C GLY A 99 8.27 -8.79 7.89
N LEU A 100 7.35 -9.09 8.81
CA LEU A 100 7.41 -8.71 10.22
C LEU A 100 7.86 -7.24 10.40
N PRO A 101 7.28 -6.26 9.67
CA PRO A 101 7.56 -4.87 9.94
C PRO A 101 7.00 -4.50 11.32
N TYR A 102 7.61 -3.50 11.96
CA TYR A 102 7.09 -2.97 13.22
C TYR A 102 5.72 -2.30 13.01
N ALA A 103 5.60 -1.56 11.90
CA ALA A 103 4.38 -0.91 11.46
C ALA A 103 4.25 -1.03 9.93
N LEU A 104 3.02 -1.19 9.45
CA LEU A 104 2.69 -1.23 8.03
C LEU A 104 1.34 -0.52 7.80
N THR A 105 1.33 0.39 6.83
CA THR A 105 0.13 1.03 6.31
C THR A 105 0.06 0.76 4.81
N LEU A 106 -1.01 0.11 4.37
CA LEU A 106 -1.35 -0.04 2.96
C LEU A 106 -2.50 0.90 2.63
N HIS A 107 -2.35 1.70 1.58
CA HIS A 107 -3.39 2.54 1.04
C HIS A 107 -3.65 2.18 -0.41
N LEU A 108 -4.92 2.02 -0.79
CA LEU A 108 -5.34 1.68 -2.14
C LEU A 108 -6.41 2.66 -2.59
N ASP A 109 -6.14 3.41 -3.64
CA ASP A 109 -7.15 4.16 -4.40
C ASP A 109 -7.44 3.38 -5.68
N ILE A 110 -8.69 3.01 -5.96
CA ILE A 110 -9.09 2.21 -7.14
C ILE A 110 -10.30 2.83 -7.82
N GLU A 111 -10.27 2.89 -9.14
CA GLU A 111 -11.43 3.26 -9.96
C GLU A 111 -12.18 2.00 -10.40
N HIS A 112 -13.41 1.86 -9.92
CA HIS A 112 -14.31 0.75 -10.25
C HIS A 112 -15.71 1.30 -10.52
N ASP A 113 -16.33 0.89 -11.63
CA ASP A 113 -17.65 1.39 -12.08
C ASP A 113 -17.78 2.93 -12.17
N GLY A 114 -16.67 3.62 -12.47
CA GLY A 114 -16.62 5.09 -12.57
C GLY A 114 -16.66 5.82 -11.23
N MET A 115 -16.45 5.10 -10.12
CA MET A 115 -16.25 5.66 -8.78
C MET A 115 -14.84 5.35 -8.29
N VAL A 116 -14.26 6.27 -7.53
CA VAL A 116 -12.99 6.04 -6.81
C VAL A 116 -13.30 5.53 -5.41
N GLU A 117 -12.84 4.32 -5.10
CA GLU A 117 -12.87 3.74 -3.76
C GLU A 117 -11.49 3.84 -3.13
N SER A 118 -11.43 4.24 -1.85
CA SER A 118 -10.19 4.35 -1.08
C SER A 118 -10.20 3.41 0.11
N PHE A 119 -9.17 2.57 0.23
CA PHE A 119 -8.96 1.65 1.34
C PHE A 119 -7.68 2.00 2.08
N GLU A 120 -7.72 1.88 3.41
CA GLU A 120 -6.54 2.01 4.24
C GLU A 120 -6.51 0.87 5.26
N VAL A 121 -5.44 0.10 5.25
CA VAL A 121 -5.22 -1.02 6.18
C VAL A 121 -3.96 -0.74 6.97
N ARG A 122 -4.07 -0.77 8.30
CA ARG A 122 -2.96 -0.52 9.22
C ARG A 122 -2.70 -1.73 10.08
N HIS A 123 -1.46 -2.19 10.09
CA HIS A 123 -0.95 -3.18 11.02
C HIS A 123 0.15 -2.55 11.86
N ASN A 124 0.01 -2.61 13.18
CA ASN A 124 1.06 -2.23 14.11
C ASN A 124 1.32 -3.42 15.01
N GLN A 125 2.58 -3.77 15.21
CA GLN A 125 2.90 -4.65 16.31
C GLN A 125 2.45 -3.99 17.61
N PRO A 126 1.78 -4.71 18.53
CA PRO A 126 1.68 -4.23 19.90
C PRO A 126 3.13 -3.98 20.34
N GLY A 127 3.43 -2.73 20.70
CA GLY A 127 4.80 -2.31 20.96
C GLY A 127 5.50 -3.26 21.94
N PRO A 128 6.85 -3.27 21.97
CA PRO A 128 7.55 -3.99 23.02
C PRO A 128 6.92 -3.60 24.36
N PRO A 129 6.66 -4.55 25.29
CA PRO A 129 6.11 -4.21 26.58
C PRO A 129 6.90 -3.03 27.10
N ALA A 130 6.20 -1.95 27.47
CA ALA A 130 6.83 -0.80 28.06
C ALA A 130 7.78 -1.34 29.13
N ILE A 131 9.08 -1.14 28.95
CA ILE A 131 10.04 -1.45 29.99
C ILE A 131 9.71 -0.42 31.08
N GLU A 132 8.85 -0.80 32.02
CA GLU A 132 8.66 -0.07 33.27
C GLU A 132 10.04 -0.08 33.96
N ASN A 133 10.73 1.06 33.88
CA ASN A 133 11.86 1.37 34.77
C ASN A 133 11.33 2.07 36.01
#